data_AF-A0AAQ3MC99-F1
#
_entry.id   AF-A0AAQ3MC99-F1
#
_cell.length_a   1.000
_cell.length_b   1.000
_cell.length_c   1.000
_cell.angle_alpha   90.00
_cell.angle_beta   90.00
_cell.angle_gamma   90.00
#
_symmetry.space_group_name_H-M   'P 1'
#
loop_
_entity.id
_entity.type
_entity.pdbx_description
1 polymer ?
#
loop_
_entity_poly.entity_id
_entity_poly.type
_entity_poly.pdbx_seq_one_letter_code
_entity_poly.pdbx_strand_id
1 'polypeptide(L)'
;MPPVTATSSAHIMAFTARATRSTSFTKKQTWINLSLNRPSIVWKRPFHIFRDVPSLRSHRKELLRNERTVGLVPTMGALHKGHLSLVRQAAAENTDIIISIYVNPTQFGLNEDLDSYPQTWDSDLAQLKALDEELKAAGQGRINAIFAPTTKVMYPTLPPDSSIPGTGSFVTITPLASLLEGKSRPVFFRGVATVCMKLFNAVQPENVYFGQKDVQQTVVIKRMVKDFHLDMAVRIGPTEREVDGLAMSSRNVYLGERRRNMGIVLSKALRAAEAAYQSGSRKREDILSQALNVTSDVTAKQSELSPAERALFEVDYISLADPETLEEIDIVDETKGAVLSGAIKMLPLEALKDGERLGLGEDKVPVRLIDNIILEPSES
;
A
#
# COMPACT_ATOMS: atom_id res chain seq x y z
N MET A 1 34.41 7.94 -49.54
CA MET A 1 35.81 7.58 -49.90
C MET A 1 36.34 8.63 -50.87
N PRO A 2 37.66 8.92 -50.92
CA PRO A 2 38.69 8.95 -49.87
C PRO A 2 39.54 10.27 -50.02
N PRO A 3 40.91 10.30 -50.05
CA PRO A 3 41.96 10.08 -49.02
C PRO A 3 42.70 11.43 -48.61
N VAL A 4 43.98 11.44 -48.17
CA VAL A 4 44.46 11.26 -46.76
C VAL A 4 45.95 11.66 -46.56
N THR A 5 46.25 12.53 -45.57
CA THR A 5 47.55 12.78 -44.80
C THR A 5 48.92 13.11 -45.45
N ALA A 6 49.73 13.96 -44.75
CA ALA A 6 51.19 13.81 -44.42
C ALA A 6 51.78 15.12 -43.76
N THR A 7 52.23 15.20 -42.48
CA THR A 7 53.62 15.08 -41.88
C THR A 7 54.69 16.12 -42.38
N SER A 8 55.68 16.70 -41.65
CA SER A 8 56.48 16.28 -40.46
C SER A 8 57.43 17.40 -39.86
N SER A 9 57.85 17.30 -38.55
CA SER A 9 59.18 17.67 -37.92
C SER A 9 59.74 19.14 -37.86
N ALA A 10 60.64 19.61 -36.93
CA ALA A 10 61.20 19.16 -35.61
C ALA A 10 62.09 20.28 -34.91
N HIS A 11 62.76 19.96 -33.76
CA HIS A 11 63.89 20.65 -33.02
C HIS A 11 63.55 21.74 -31.95
N ILE A 12 64.29 22.02 -30.83
CA ILE A 12 65.49 21.46 -30.12
C ILE A 12 65.50 21.84 -28.58
N MET A 13 66.39 21.25 -27.75
CA MET A 13 66.57 21.39 -26.27
C MET A 13 67.30 22.66 -25.72
N ALA A 14 67.20 22.92 -24.40
CA ALA A 14 68.21 23.63 -23.56
C ALA A 14 68.19 23.16 -22.07
N PHE A 15 69.27 23.40 -21.29
CA PHE A 15 69.51 22.81 -19.94
C PHE A 15 70.30 23.74 -18.97
N THR A 16 70.26 23.45 -17.65
CA THR A 16 71.15 23.89 -16.52
C THR A 16 71.03 25.29 -15.85
N ALA A 17 70.91 25.30 -14.50
CA ALA A 17 71.70 26.08 -13.49
C ALA A 17 71.23 25.76 -12.03
N ARG A 18 71.99 26.14 -10.97
CA ARG A 18 71.85 25.59 -9.59
C ARG A 18 72.22 26.58 -8.45
N ALA A 19 71.54 26.46 -7.28
CA ALA A 19 71.85 27.03 -5.94
C ALA A 19 71.71 28.58 -5.76
N THR A 20 71.55 29.20 -4.56
CA THR A 20 71.78 28.85 -3.13
C THR A 20 70.65 29.29 -2.13
N ARG A 21 70.85 29.08 -0.82
CA ARG A 21 69.88 29.13 0.31
C ARG A 21 69.63 30.52 0.94
N SER A 22 68.48 30.73 1.60
CA SER A 22 68.41 31.20 3.01
C SER A 22 67.05 30.92 3.70
N THR A 23 67.07 30.90 5.03
CA THR A 23 66.03 30.64 6.07
C THR A 23 65.09 31.84 6.32
N SER A 24 63.95 31.81 7.02
CA SER A 24 63.05 30.76 7.60
C SER A 24 61.84 31.48 8.25
N PHE A 25 60.66 30.85 8.33
CA PHE A 25 59.70 30.85 9.48
C PHE A 25 58.29 30.51 8.99
N THR A 26 57.80 29.31 9.32
CA THR A 26 56.42 28.86 9.01
C THR A 26 55.65 28.59 10.29
N LYS A 27 54.61 29.40 10.56
CA LYS A 27 53.58 29.05 11.55
C LYS A 27 52.58 28.08 10.91
N LYS A 28 52.64 26.80 11.28
CA LYS A 28 51.59 25.83 10.95
C LYS A 28 50.45 25.97 11.96
N GLN A 29 49.27 26.44 11.52
CA GLN A 29 48.02 26.23 12.25
C GLN A 29 47.50 24.83 11.93
N THR A 30 47.54 23.95 12.93
CA THR A 30 46.91 22.62 12.88
C THR A 30 45.41 22.73 13.07
N TRP A 31 44.65 22.52 12.00
CA TRP A 31 43.22 22.29 12.08
C TRP A 31 42.96 20.88 12.62
N ILE A 32 42.41 20.79 13.83
CA ILE A 32 41.95 19.52 14.38
C ILE A 32 40.61 19.20 13.73
N ASN A 33 40.62 18.28 12.76
CA ASN A 33 39.39 17.69 12.25
C ASN A 33 38.78 16.81 13.36
N LEU A 34 37.82 17.36 14.11
CA LEU A 34 36.90 16.53 14.89
C LEU A 34 36.04 15.74 13.91
N SER A 35 36.50 14.53 13.57
CA SER A 35 35.65 13.51 12.99
C SER A 35 34.53 13.21 14.00
N LEU A 36 33.34 13.73 13.71
CA LEU A 36 32.12 13.31 14.39
C LEU A 36 31.85 11.86 14.00
N ASN A 37 32.37 10.94 14.84
CA ASN A 37 32.01 9.52 14.83
C ASN A 37 30.49 9.40 15.06
N ARG A 38 29.71 9.48 13.98
CA ARG A 38 28.35 8.94 13.97
C ARG A 38 28.49 7.44 14.25
N PRO A 39 27.83 6.89 15.27
CA PRO A 39 27.88 5.45 15.50
C PRO A 39 27.34 4.74 14.27
N SER A 40 28.21 4.00 13.57
CA SER A 40 27.80 3.10 12.51
C SER A 40 26.96 2.00 13.15
N ILE A 41 25.65 2.02 12.90
CA ILE A 41 24.74 0.95 13.31
C ILE A 41 25.12 -0.28 12.47
N VAL A 42 26.01 -1.12 13.01
CA VAL A 42 26.41 -2.39 12.41
C VAL A 42 25.22 -3.34 12.50
N TRP A 43 24.43 -3.35 11.44
CA TRP A 43 23.20 -4.12 11.32
C TRP A 43 23.51 -5.60 11.14
N LYS A 44 23.03 -6.44 12.05
CA LYS A 44 23.42 -7.85 12.17
C LYS A 44 22.52 -8.84 11.42
N ARG A 45 21.41 -8.40 10.83
CA ARG A 45 20.52 -9.22 10.01
C ARG A 45 20.10 -8.49 8.72
N PRO A 46 20.92 -8.52 7.66
CA PRO A 46 20.50 -7.94 6.40
C PRO A 46 19.27 -8.63 5.81
N PHE A 47 18.21 -7.87 5.53
CA PHE A 47 17.27 -8.22 4.47
C PHE A 47 17.83 -7.83 3.11
N HIS A 48 17.61 -8.71 2.13
CA HIS A 48 18.01 -8.50 0.75
C HIS A 48 17.05 -7.51 0.07
N ILE A 49 17.55 -6.71 -0.89
CA ILE A 49 16.70 -5.81 -1.69
C ILE A 49 16.83 -6.24 -3.15
N PHE A 50 15.78 -6.85 -3.68
CA PHE A 50 15.72 -7.30 -5.07
C PHE A 50 14.99 -6.28 -5.94
N ARG A 51 15.57 -5.95 -7.09
CA ARG A 51 15.00 -5.02 -8.08
C ARG A 51 14.53 -5.71 -9.35
N ASP A 52 14.94 -6.96 -9.56
CA ASP A 52 14.62 -7.79 -10.72
C ASP A 52 14.07 -9.17 -10.29
N VAL A 53 13.35 -9.84 -11.20
CA VAL A 53 12.74 -11.16 -10.94
C VAL A 53 13.76 -12.31 -10.93
N PRO A 54 14.79 -12.36 -11.81
CA PRO A 54 15.81 -13.42 -11.77
C PRO A 54 16.58 -13.53 -10.44
N SER A 55 17.01 -12.41 -9.86
CA SER A 55 17.74 -12.42 -8.57
C SER A 55 16.84 -12.89 -7.42
N LEU A 56 15.62 -12.35 -7.32
CA LEU A 56 14.59 -12.78 -6.37
C LEU A 56 14.31 -14.29 -6.47
N ARG A 57 14.10 -14.81 -7.68
CA ARG A 57 13.81 -16.24 -7.90
C ARG A 57 15.00 -17.14 -7.58
N SER A 58 16.23 -16.66 -7.77
CA SER A 58 17.44 -17.40 -7.41
C SER A 58 17.53 -17.53 -5.88
N HIS A 59 17.25 -16.45 -5.16
CA HIS A 59 17.17 -16.43 -3.70
C HIS A 59 16.02 -17.28 -3.15
N ARG A 60 14.82 -17.22 -3.73
CA ARG A 60 13.69 -18.09 -3.33
C ARG A 60 14.03 -19.58 -3.47
N LYS A 61 14.73 -19.97 -4.54
CA LYS A 61 15.18 -21.37 -4.73
C LYS A 61 16.18 -21.80 -3.65
N GLU A 62 17.02 -20.89 -3.15
CA GLU A 62 17.90 -21.17 -2.01
C GLU A 62 17.10 -21.35 -0.73
N LEU A 63 16.11 -20.49 -0.44
CA LEU A 63 15.21 -20.65 0.71
C LEU A 63 14.49 -22.00 0.67
N LEU A 64 13.91 -22.38 -0.49
CA LEU A 64 13.22 -23.65 -0.67
C LEU A 64 14.14 -24.87 -0.46
N ARG A 65 15.38 -24.82 -0.97
CA ARG A 65 16.39 -25.89 -0.76
C ARG A 65 16.83 -26.05 0.69
N ASN A 66 16.66 -25.01 1.50
CA ASN A 66 16.92 -25.01 2.94
C ASN A 66 15.64 -25.21 3.76
N GLU A 67 14.58 -25.75 3.15
CA GLU A 67 13.28 -26.06 3.78
C GLU A 67 12.62 -24.84 4.45
N ARG A 68 12.86 -23.63 3.91
CA ARG A 68 12.36 -22.37 4.47
C ARG A 68 11.07 -21.93 3.79
N THR A 69 10.02 -21.81 4.60
CA THR A 69 8.71 -21.25 4.25
C THR A 69 8.78 -19.74 4.04
N VAL A 70 8.05 -19.22 3.06
CA VAL A 70 8.01 -17.82 2.67
C VAL A 70 6.59 -17.26 2.79
N GLY A 71 6.43 -16.29 3.69
CA GLY A 71 5.24 -15.42 3.73
C GLY A 71 5.43 -14.20 2.82
N LEU A 72 4.46 -13.92 1.94
CA LEU A 72 4.46 -12.71 1.10
C LEU A 72 3.49 -11.66 1.64
N VAL A 73 3.98 -10.43 1.84
CA VAL A 73 3.15 -9.26 2.14
C VAL A 73 3.21 -8.27 0.97
N PRO A 74 2.21 -8.21 0.07
CA PRO A 74 2.18 -7.26 -1.03
C PRO A 74 1.82 -5.85 -0.54
N THR A 75 2.65 -4.84 -0.86
CA THR A 75 2.37 -3.43 -0.53
C THR A 75 2.74 -2.48 -1.68
N MET A 76 2.24 -1.25 -1.60
CA MET A 76 2.65 -0.13 -2.46
C MET A 76 3.68 0.80 -1.79
N GLY A 77 4.21 0.45 -0.61
CA GLY A 77 4.93 1.38 0.28
C GLY A 77 3.98 2.22 1.13
N ALA A 78 4.47 3.33 1.69
CA ALA A 78 3.71 4.18 2.62
C ALA A 78 3.20 3.37 3.83
N LEU A 79 4.13 2.65 4.46
CA LEU A 79 3.82 1.67 5.48
C LEU A 79 3.27 2.34 6.75
N HIS A 80 2.32 1.64 7.37
CA HIS A 80 1.60 2.05 8.57
C HIS A 80 1.28 0.80 9.41
N LYS A 81 0.72 0.96 10.62
CA LYS A 81 0.51 -0.15 11.57
C LYS A 81 -0.25 -1.34 10.95
N GLY A 82 -1.25 -1.09 10.11
CA GLY A 82 -1.89 -2.10 9.22
C GLY A 82 -0.90 -3.02 8.50
N HIS A 83 0.02 -2.46 7.71
CA HIS A 83 1.04 -3.23 7.00
C HIS A 83 1.98 -3.99 7.96
N LEU A 84 2.38 -3.37 9.08
CA LEU A 84 3.25 -4.01 10.07
C LEU A 84 2.54 -5.18 10.80
N SER A 85 1.22 -5.08 11.01
CA SER A 85 0.39 -6.15 11.57
C SER A 85 0.37 -7.39 10.67
N LEU A 86 0.24 -7.21 9.35
CA LEU A 86 0.36 -8.30 8.36
C LEU A 86 1.75 -8.95 8.36
N VAL A 87 2.82 -8.15 8.51
CA VAL A 87 4.19 -8.70 8.60
C VAL A 87 4.40 -9.50 9.90
N ARG A 88 3.79 -9.10 11.03
CA ARG A 88 3.79 -9.92 12.26
C ARG A 88 3.07 -11.25 12.09
N GLN A 89 1.91 -11.24 11.44
CA GLN A 89 1.16 -12.47 11.13
C GLN A 89 1.98 -13.40 10.21
N ALA A 90 2.62 -12.83 9.18
CA ALA A 90 3.54 -13.58 8.32
C ALA A 90 4.72 -14.19 9.09
N ALA A 91 5.25 -13.49 10.09
CA ALA A 91 6.34 -13.97 10.93
C ALA A 91 5.94 -15.00 12.00
N ALA A 92 4.66 -15.06 12.37
CA ALA A 92 4.15 -16.11 13.25
C ALA A 92 3.98 -17.46 12.50
N GLU A 93 3.70 -17.41 11.19
CA GLU A 93 3.37 -18.58 10.37
C GLU A 93 4.49 -19.04 9.41
N ASN A 94 5.55 -18.26 9.20
CA ASN A 94 6.63 -18.56 8.26
C ASN A 94 8.01 -18.20 8.83
N THR A 95 9.05 -18.93 8.44
CA THR A 95 10.44 -18.63 8.80
C THR A 95 10.96 -17.32 8.20
N ASP A 96 10.53 -16.99 6.98
CA ASP A 96 11.08 -15.88 6.21
C ASP A 96 9.96 -15.08 5.52
N ILE A 97 10.02 -13.76 5.61
CA ILE A 97 9.01 -12.86 5.03
C ILE A 97 9.63 -12.11 3.85
N ILE A 98 8.91 -12.09 2.73
CA ILE A 98 9.20 -11.25 1.57
C ILE A 98 8.12 -10.18 1.47
N ILE A 99 8.54 -8.93 1.41
CA ILE A 99 7.63 -7.77 1.32
C ILE A 99 7.79 -7.17 -0.07
N SER A 100 6.70 -7.00 -0.84
CA SER A 100 6.79 -6.23 -2.08
C SER A 100 6.50 -4.76 -1.80
N ILE A 101 7.27 -3.85 -2.38
CA ILE A 101 7.02 -2.41 -2.38
C ILE A 101 6.97 -1.96 -3.84
N TYR A 102 5.76 -1.87 -4.40
CA TYR A 102 5.56 -1.50 -5.79
C TYR A 102 4.22 -0.78 -6.00
N VAL A 103 4.27 0.51 -6.34
CA VAL A 103 3.09 1.26 -6.81
C VAL A 103 2.77 0.79 -8.22
N ASN A 104 1.66 0.07 -8.39
CA ASN A 104 1.26 -0.55 -9.65
C ASN A 104 0.38 0.38 -10.50
N PRO A 105 0.82 0.89 -11.66
CA PRO A 105 0.01 1.84 -12.44
C PRO A 105 -1.31 1.25 -12.97
N THR A 106 -1.38 -0.07 -13.25
CA THR A 106 -2.58 -0.69 -13.86
C THR A 106 -3.83 -0.69 -12.98
N GLN A 107 -3.68 -0.41 -11.67
CA GLN A 107 -4.79 -0.31 -10.74
C GLN A 107 -5.18 1.15 -10.42
N PHE A 108 -4.63 2.12 -11.15
CA PHE A 108 -5.03 3.51 -11.09
C PHE A 108 -5.76 3.88 -12.38
N GLY A 109 -6.94 4.50 -12.24
CA GLY A 109 -7.65 5.16 -13.34
C GLY A 109 -6.98 6.47 -13.77
N LEU A 110 -7.38 7.01 -14.93
CA LEU A 110 -6.80 8.24 -15.50
C LEU A 110 -6.90 9.48 -14.58
N ASN A 111 -7.88 9.50 -13.68
CA ASN A 111 -8.13 10.60 -12.74
C ASN A 111 -7.81 10.19 -11.28
N GLU A 112 -7.03 9.13 -11.07
CA GLU A 112 -6.67 8.65 -9.72
C GLU A 112 -5.26 9.10 -9.29
N ASP A 113 -4.95 8.90 -8.02
CA ASP A 113 -3.83 9.49 -7.26
C ASP A 113 -2.45 8.82 -7.52
N LEU A 114 -2.16 8.43 -8.77
CA LEU A 114 -0.90 7.77 -9.12
C LEU A 114 0.31 8.70 -8.95
N ASP A 115 0.26 9.89 -9.55
CA ASP A 115 1.38 10.86 -9.53
C ASP A 115 1.61 11.48 -8.15
N SER A 116 0.57 11.50 -7.30
CA SER A 116 0.61 12.04 -5.95
C SER A 116 0.81 10.98 -4.86
N TYR A 117 0.97 9.69 -5.21
CA TYR A 117 1.10 8.60 -4.25
C TYR A 117 2.36 8.74 -3.36
N PRO A 118 2.31 8.50 -2.04
CA PRO A 118 3.40 8.89 -1.14
C PRO A 118 4.66 8.02 -1.30
N GLN A 119 5.74 8.62 -1.81
CA GLN A 119 7.05 7.96 -1.93
C GLN A 119 7.84 8.09 -0.61
N THR A 120 7.97 6.99 0.14
CA THR A 120 8.36 7.01 1.56
C THR A 120 9.45 6.00 1.91
N TRP A 121 10.25 5.60 0.91
CA TRP A 121 11.26 4.53 0.97
C TRP A 121 12.13 4.47 2.25
N ASP A 122 12.71 5.59 2.68
CA ASP A 122 13.58 5.60 3.87
C ASP A 122 12.80 5.39 5.17
N SER A 123 11.56 5.89 5.25
CA SER A 123 10.63 5.66 6.36
C SER A 123 10.17 4.21 6.39
N ASP A 124 9.78 3.66 5.25
CA ASP A 124 9.39 2.26 5.10
C ASP A 124 10.52 1.33 5.54
N LEU A 125 11.76 1.57 5.07
CA LEU A 125 12.94 0.82 5.52
C LEU A 125 13.24 0.99 7.01
N ALA A 126 13.01 2.16 7.61
CA ALA A 126 13.21 2.37 9.04
C ALA A 126 12.18 1.58 9.87
N GLN A 127 10.90 1.61 9.47
CA GLN A 127 9.83 0.82 10.11
C GLN A 127 10.10 -0.68 10.03
N LEU A 128 10.50 -1.19 8.86
CA LEU A 128 10.83 -2.61 8.69
C LEU A 128 12.07 -3.04 9.48
N LYS A 129 13.06 -2.16 9.67
CA LYS A 129 14.24 -2.44 10.52
C LYS A 129 13.88 -2.52 12.00
N ALA A 130 13.02 -1.62 12.48
CA ALA A 130 12.51 -1.70 13.84
C ALA A 130 11.71 -3.00 14.06
N LEU A 131 10.89 -3.39 13.07
CA LEU A 131 10.10 -4.60 13.14
C LEU A 131 10.94 -5.90 13.09
N ASP A 132 11.98 -6.03 12.26
CA ASP A 132 12.79 -7.27 12.26
C ASP A 132 13.53 -7.51 13.58
N GLU A 133 13.96 -6.45 14.28
CA GLU A 133 14.54 -6.59 15.61
C GLU A 133 13.47 -6.92 16.68
N GLU A 134 12.23 -6.42 16.55
CA GLU A 134 11.07 -6.84 17.36
C GLU A 134 10.76 -8.34 17.16
N LEU A 135 10.60 -8.78 15.91
CA LEU A 135 10.32 -10.19 15.55
C LEU A 135 11.42 -11.13 16.04
N LYS A 136 12.68 -10.73 15.87
CA LYS A 136 13.86 -11.46 16.37
C LYS A 136 13.88 -11.56 17.90
N ALA A 137 13.51 -10.51 18.62
CA ALA A 137 13.39 -10.54 20.08
C ALA A 137 12.24 -11.46 20.54
N ALA A 138 11.17 -11.55 19.75
CA ALA A 138 10.06 -12.49 19.95
C ALA A 138 10.35 -13.93 19.48
N GLY A 139 11.51 -14.20 18.87
CA GLY A 139 11.87 -15.53 18.33
C GLY A 139 11.08 -15.94 17.08
N GLN A 140 10.44 -14.99 16.40
CA GLN A 140 9.59 -15.22 15.23
C GLN A 140 10.38 -15.27 13.92
N GLY A 141 9.67 -15.51 12.81
CA GLY A 141 10.18 -15.39 11.45
C GLY A 141 10.80 -14.02 11.16
N ARG A 142 11.69 -13.97 10.17
CA ARG A 142 12.49 -12.77 9.88
C ARG A 142 12.08 -12.07 8.59
N ILE A 143 12.18 -10.75 8.56
CA ILE A 143 12.12 -10.02 7.29
C ILE A 143 13.39 -10.42 6.51
N ASN A 144 13.18 -11.15 5.42
CA ASN A 144 14.26 -11.78 4.67
C ASN A 144 14.58 -10.96 3.42
N ALA A 145 13.57 -10.50 2.69
CA ALA A 145 13.78 -9.68 1.50
C ALA A 145 12.68 -8.65 1.26
N ILE A 146 13.07 -7.57 0.57
CA ILE A 146 12.17 -6.58 0.00
C ILE A 146 12.29 -6.69 -1.52
N PHE A 147 11.17 -6.98 -2.20
CA PHE A 147 11.09 -6.91 -3.65
C PHE A 147 10.52 -5.56 -4.07
N ALA A 148 11.37 -4.70 -4.63
CA ALA A 148 11.02 -3.34 -5.01
C ALA A 148 11.30 -3.10 -6.50
N PRO A 149 10.59 -3.80 -7.41
CA PRO A 149 10.83 -3.74 -8.85
C PRO A 149 10.45 -2.38 -9.45
N THR A 150 11.00 -2.09 -10.62
CA THR A 150 10.51 -0.97 -11.45
C THR A 150 9.34 -1.42 -12.31
N THR A 151 8.57 -0.47 -12.85
CA THR A 151 7.49 -0.76 -13.81
C THR A 151 7.99 -1.51 -15.04
N LYS A 152 9.22 -1.25 -15.52
CA LYS A 152 9.80 -2.00 -16.65
C LYS A 152 10.15 -3.45 -16.30
N VAL A 153 10.46 -3.75 -15.04
CA VAL A 153 10.66 -5.13 -14.56
C VAL A 153 9.33 -5.87 -14.46
N MET A 154 8.28 -5.21 -13.93
CA MET A 154 6.95 -5.82 -13.82
C MET A 154 6.24 -5.93 -15.18
N TYR A 155 6.48 -4.98 -16.10
CA TYR A 155 5.87 -4.87 -17.42
C TYR A 155 6.97 -4.76 -18.50
N PRO A 156 7.61 -5.89 -18.88
CA PRO A 156 8.80 -5.86 -19.73
C PRO A 156 8.50 -5.62 -21.22
N THR A 157 7.35 -6.06 -21.72
CA THR A 157 6.98 -6.00 -23.14
C THR A 157 6.31 -4.69 -23.52
N LEU A 158 5.19 -4.37 -22.87
CA LEU A 158 4.38 -3.17 -23.09
C LEU A 158 4.31 -2.34 -21.80
N PRO A 159 4.14 -1.01 -21.87
CA PRO A 159 3.79 -0.22 -20.70
C PRO A 159 2.46 -0.70 -20.10
N PRO A 160 2.23 -0.52 -18.79
CA PRO A 160 0.94 -0.79 -18.18
C PRO A 160 -0.16 0.10 -18.78
N ASP A 161 -1.24 -0.51 -19.25
CA ASP A 161 -2.40 0.20 -19.81
C ASP A 161 -3.61 0.03 -18.89
N SER A 162 -4.15 1.15 -18.41
CA SER A 162 -5.36 1.20 -17.58
C SER A 162 -6.65 1.32 -18.39
N SER A 163 -6.62 1.55 -19.69
CA SER A 163 -7.83 1.65 -20.52
C SER A 163 -8.60 0.31 -20.62
N ILE A 164 -9.86 0.36 -21.03
CA ILE A 164 -10.71 -0.83 -21.27
C ILE A 164 -11.08 -0.85 -22.76
N PRO A 165 -10.84 -1.96 -23.50
CA PRO A 165 -10.31 -3.25 -23.05
C PRO A 165 -8.81 -3.25 -22.68
N GLY A 166 -8.05 -2.26 -23.16
CA GLY A 166 -6.62 -2.09 -22.89
C GLY A 166 -5.71 -3.06 -23.66
N THR A 167 -4.45 -2.67 -23.81
CA THR A 167 -3.43 -3.45 -24.53
C THR A 167 -2.43 -4.07 -23.55
N GLY A 168 -2.47 -5.40 -23.40
CA GLY A 168 -1.54 -6.11 -22.52
C GLY A 168 -2.01 -7.50 -22.13
N SER A 169 -1.23 -8.18 -21.29
CA SER A 169 -1.63 -9.42 -20.63
C SER A 169 -2.21 -9.09 -19.26
N PHE A 170 -3.50 -9.40 -19.06
CA PHE A 170 -4.25 -9.10 -17.86
C PHE A 170 -4.87 -10.36 -17.25
N VAL A 171 -5.08 -10.33 -15.94
CA VAL A 171 -5.95 -11.27 -15.21
C VAL A 171 -7.20 -10.51 -14.77
N THR A 172 -8.37 -11.08 -15.02
CA THR A 172 -9.66 -10.51 -14.63
C THR A 172 -10.49 -11.59 -13.95
N ILE A 173 -11.07 -11.29 -12.78
CA ILE A 173 -11.86 -12.23 -11.99
C ILE A 173 -13.34 -11.83 -12.05
N THR A 174 -14.10 -12.44 -12.95
CA THR A 174 -15.52 -12.12 -13.18
C THR A 174 -16.44 -13.08 -12.41
N PRO A 175 -17.60 -12.63 -11.88
CA PRO A 175 -18.14 -11.27 -11.92
C PRO A 175 -17.59 -10.33 -10.83
N LEU A 176 -16.89 -10.87 -9.83
CA LEU A 176 -16.40 -10.14 -8.63
C LEU A 176 -15.72 -8.80 -8.92
N ALA A 177 -14.91 -8.70 -9.97
CA ALA A 177 -14.17 -7.49 -10.35
C ALA A 177 -15.06 -6.33 -10.86
N SER A 178 -16.34 -6.56 -11.17
CA SER A 178 -17.29 -5.54 -11.66
C SER A 178 -18.35 -5.10 -10.65
N LEU A 179 -18.42 -5.74 -9.48
CA LEU A 179 -19.35 -5.40 -8.39
C LEU A 179 -18.77 -4.27 -7.52
N LEU A 180 -19.59 -3.61 -6.69
CA LEU A 180 -19.19 -2.68 -5.61
C LEU A 180 -18.06 -1.70 -6.01
N GLU A 181 -16.85 -1.80 -5.42
CA GLU A 181 -15.69 -0.95 -5.76
C GLU A 181 -15.34 -1.01 -7.26
N GLY A 182 -15.53 -2.16 -7.88
CA GLY A 182 -15.27 -2.39 -9.31
C GLY A 182 -16.25 -1.65 -10.21
N LYS A 183 -17.47 -1.37 -9.74
CA LYS A 183 -18.44 -0.50 -10.45
C LYS A 183 -17.96 0.96 -10.43
N SER A 184 -17.49 1.45 -9.28
CA SER A 184 -16.92 2.80 -9.15
C SER A 184 -15.53 2.94 -9.76
N ARG A 185 -14.76 1.84 -9.87
CA ARG A 185 -13.36 1.82 -10.34
C ARG A 185 -13.13 0.65 -11.34
N PRO A 186 -13.67 0.72 -12.57
CA PRO A 186 -13.73 -0.41 -13.52
C PRO A 186 -12.40 -1.09 -13.88
N VAL A 187 -11.28 -0.40 -13.68
CA VAL A 187 -9.93 -0.87 -14.03
C VAL A 187 -9.21 -1.52 -12.85
N PHE A 188 -9.67 -1.24 -11.61
CA PHE A 188 -8.92 -1.48 -10.38
C PHE A 188 -8.60 -2.95 -10.17
N PHE A 189 -9.61 -3.82 -10.13
CA PHE A 189 -9.40 -5.25 -9.83
C PHE A 189 -8.70 -6.01 -10.94
N ARG A 190 -8.82 -5.59 -12.21
CA ARG A 190 -7.97 -6.11 -13.29
C ARG A 190 -6.50 -5.79 -13.03
N GLY A 191 -6.19 -4.54 -12.63
CA GLY A 191 -4.85 -4.13 -12.26
C GLY A 191 -4.30 -4.91 -11.06
N VAL A 192 -5.09 -5.03 -9.99
CA VAL A 192 -4.76 -5.76 -8.76
C VAL A 192 -4.52 -7.25 -9.04
N ALA A 193 -5.45 -7.95 -9.69
CA ALA A 193 -5.30 -9.36 -10.02
C ALA A 193 -4.07 -9.61 -10.93
N THR A 194 -3.83 -8.72 -11.91
CA THR A 194 -2.67 -8.81 -12.80
C THR A 194 -1.34 -8.64 -12.04
N VAL A 195 -1.22 -7.66 -11.14
CA VAL A 195 0.02 -7.47 -10.38
C VAL A 195 0.22 -8.54 -9.32
N CYS A 196 -0.85 -8.98 -8.63
CA CYS A 196 -0.78 -10.07 -7.67
C CYS A 196 -0.36 -11.37 -8.36
N MET A 197 -0.95 -11.75 -9.50
CA MET A 197 -0.51 -12.92 -10.28
C MET A 197 0.98 -12.84 -10.64
N LYS A 198 1.50 -11.67 -11.02
CA LYS A 198 2.94 -11.47 -11.30
C LYS A 198 3.80 -11.63 -10.05
N LEU A 199 3.41 -11.05 -8.92
CA LEU A 199 4.11 -11.19 -7.63
C LEU A 199 4.13 -12.64 -7.16
N PHE A 200 3.00 -13.34 -7.27
CA PHE A 200 2.85 -14.74 -6.87
C PHE A 200 3.76 -15.64 -7.72
N ASN A 201 3.82 -15.41 -9.04
CA ASN A 201 4.74 -16.11 -9.94
C ASN A 201 6.23 -15.72 -9.72
N ALA A 202 6.53 -14.53 -9.21
CA ALA A 202 7.89 -14.08 -8.94
C ALA A 202 8.43 -14.62 -7.60
N VAL A 203 7.58 -14.67 -6.57
CA VAL A 203 7.93 -15.00 -5.18
C VAL A 203 7.67 -16.48 -4.83
N GLN A 204 6.61 -17.09 -5.38
CA GLN A 204 6.15 -18.44 -5.03
C GLN A 204 6.08 -18.69 -3.50
N PRO A 205 5.25 -17.92 -2.76
CA PRO A 205 5.10 -18.06 -1.31
C PRO A 205 4.15 -19.19 -0.92
N GLU A 206 4.35 -19.78 0.26
CA GLU A 206 3.40 -20.72 0.87
C GLU A 206 2.17 -20.00 1.44
N ASN A 207 2.36 -18.78 1.97
CA ASN A 207 1.28 -17.94 2.50
C ASN A 207 1.35 -16.51 1.94
N VAL A 208 0.21 -15.90 1.61
CA VAL A 208 0.13 -14.49 1.21
C VAL A 208 -0.86 -13.72 2.08
N TYR A 209 -0.45 -12.53 2.54
CA TYR A 209 -1.17 -11.76 3.56
C TYR A 209 -1.78 -10.48 2.98
N PHE A 210 -3.09 -10.30 3.20
CA PHE A 210 -3.83 -9.09 2.81
C PHE A 210 -4.66 -8.56 3.98
N GLY A 211 -4.88 -7.25 4.03
CA GLY A 211 -5.74 -6.62 5.04
C GLY A 211 -7.22 -6.69 4.66
N GLN A 212 -8.07 -7.03 5.63
CA GLN A 212 -9.53 -7.08 5.50
C GLN A 212 -10.13 -5.74 5.02
N LYS A 213 -9.49 -4.60 5.33
CA LYS A 213 -9.95 -3.24 4.96
C LYS A 213 -10.38 -3.11 3.50
N ASP A 214 -9.68 -3.80 2.60
CA ASP A 214 -9.97 -3.85 1.18
C ASP A 214 -10.73 -5.15 0.87
N VAL A 215 -11.89 -5.38 1.52
CA VAL A 215 -12.56 -6.70 1.58
C VAL A 215 -12.80 -7.31 0.21
N GLN A 216 -13.24 -6.52 -0.78
CA GLN A 216 -13.44 -7.02 -2.14
C GLN A 216 -12.14 -7.46 -2.81
N GLN A 217 -11.01 -6.80 -2.55
CA GLN A 217 -9.70 -7.31 -2.96
C GLN A 217 -9.42 -8.67 -2.33
N THR A 218 -9.74 -8.87 -1.05
CA THR A 218 -9.51 -10.17 -0.39
C THR A 218 -10.32 -11.30 -1.02
N VAL A 219 -11.59 -11.05 -1.38
CA VAL A 219 -12.45 -12.05 -2.05
C VAL A 219 -11.99 -12.30 -3.49
N VAL A 220 -11.64 -11.25 -4.24
CA VAL A 220 -11.06 -11.36 -5.60
C VAL A 220 -9.77 -12.19 -5.59
N ILE A 221 -8.89 -11.99 -4.60
CA ILE A 221 -7.63 -12.75 -4.48
C ILE A 221 -7.88 -14.19 -4.03
N LYS A 222 -8.79 -14.43 -3.05
CA LYS A 222 -9.21 -15.80 -2.67
C LYS A 222 -9.75 -16.57 -3.88
N ARG A 223 -10.62 -15.94 -4.68
CA ARG A 223 -11.16 -16.52 -5.92
C ARG A 223 -10.05 -16.79 -6.94
N MET A 224 -9.15 -15.82 -7.18
CA MET A 224 -8.02 -16.00 -8.10
C MET A 224 -7.11 -17.16 -7.70
N VAL A 225 -6.79 -17.32 -6.40
CA VAL A 225 -5.95 -18.42 -5.92
C VAL A 225 -6.65 -19.77 -6.13
N LYS A 226 -7.95 -19.85 -5.83
CA LYS A 226 -8.77 -21.06 -6.04
C LYS A 226 -8.90 -21.44 -7.52
N ASP A 227 -9.32 -20.50 -8.36
CA ASP A 227 -9.68 -20.76 -9.76
C ASP A 227 -8.45 -21.02 -10.66
N PHE A 228 -7.29 -20.45 -10.32
CA PHE A 228 -6.03 -20.71 -11.03
C PHE A 228 -5.17 -21.81 -10.37
N HIS A 229 -5.71 -22.54 -9.39
CA HIS A 229 -5.00 -23.60 -8.65
C HIS A 229 -3.62 -23.18 -8.13
N LEU A 230 -3.53 -21.97 -7.56
CA LEU A 230 -2.27 -21.46 -7.02
C LEU A 230 -1.98 -22.13 -5.68
N ASP A 231 -0.83 -22.79 -5.57
CA ASP A 231 -0.38 -23.51 -4.38
C ASP A 231 0.11 -22.54 -3.29
N MET A 232 -0.85 -21.84 -2.65
CA MET A 232 -0.63 -20.92 -1.53
C MET A 232 -1.90 -20.70 -0.72
N ALA A 233 -1.75 -20.43 0.58
CA ALA A 233 -2.85 -20.00 1.44
C ALA A 233 -2.99 -18.47 1.45
N VAL A 234 -4.23 -17.97 1.34
CA VAL A 234 -4.55 -16.54 1.47
C VAL A 234 -4.95 -16.24 2.91
N ARG A 235 -4.11 -15.46 3.60
CA ARG A 235 -4.28 -15.05 5.00
C ARG A 235 -4.83 -13.63 5.05
N ILE A 236 -5.92 -13.44 5.78
CA ILE A 236 -6.58 -12.14 5.90
C ILE A 236 -6.39 -11.61 7.32
N GLY A 237 -5.65 -10.51 7.46
CA GLY A 237 -5.48 -9.81 8.73
C GLY A 237 -6.61 -8.80 8.96
N PRO A 238 -7.07 -8.60 10.21
CA PRO A 238 -8.15 -7.66 10.52
C PRO A 238 -7.78 -6.21 10.18
N THR A 239 -8.81 -5.36 10.01
CA THR A 239 -8.62 -3.92 9.76
C THR A 239 -8.07 -3.22 10.99
N GLU A 240 -6.81 -2.80 10.96
CA GLU A 240 -6.23 -1.89 11.95
C GLU A 240 -6.93 -0.52 11.90
N ARG A 241 -7.31 0.02 13.06
CA ARG A 241 -8.07 1.27 13.21
C ARG A 241 -7.34 2.27 14.11
N GLU A 242 -7.54 3.55 13.83
CA GLU A 242 -7.21 4.65 14.73
C GLU A 242 -8.13 4.60 15.98
N VAL A 243 -7.75 5.29 17.06
CA VAL A 243 -8.42 5.17 18.38
C VAL A 243 -9.90 5.57 18.35
N ASP A 244 -10.29 6.43 17.41
CA ASP A 244 -11.66 6.88 17.16
C ASP A 244 -12.43 6.00 16.15
N GLY A 245 -11.84 4.89 15.71
CA GLY A 245 -12.46 3.88 14.84
C GLY A 245 -12.14 4.00 13.35
N LEU A 246 -11.51 5.09 12.88
CA LEU A 246 -11.21 5.22 11.44
C LEU A 246 -10.24 4.12 10.98
N ALA A 247 -10.57 3.43 9.88
CA ALA A 247 -9.68 2.45 9.27
C ALA A 247 -8.37 3.11 8.80
N MET A 248 -7.22 2.52 9.16
CA MET A 248 -5.92 3.05 8.77
C MET A 248 -5.69 2.90 7.26
N SER A 249 -5.29 3.99 6.61
CA SER A 249 -5.02 4.02 5.18
C SER A 249 -3.89 5.00 4.89
N SER A 250 -3.01 4.69 3.93
CA SER A 250 -2.03 5.66 3.43
C SER A 250 -2.70 6.91 2.84
N ARG A 251 -3.97 6.83 2.44
CA ARG A 251 -4.76 7.99 1.98
C ARG A 251 -5.27 8.91 3.08
N ASN A 252 -5.18 8.56 4.37
CA ASN A 252 -5.61 9.44 5.46
C ASN A 252 -4.77 10.74 5.51
N VAL A 253 -3.55 10.74 4.94
CA VAL A 253 -2.67 11.92 4.88
C VAL A 253 -3.21 13.08 4.04
N TYR A 254 -4.13 12.81 3.09
CA TYR A 254 -4.72 13.83 2.21
C TYR A 254 -5.92 14.58 2.85
N LEU A 255 -6.44 14.10 3.99
CA LEU A 255 -7.67 14.62 4.58
C LEU A 255 -7.50 15.97 5.29
N GLY A 256 -6.32 16.24 5.89
CA GLY A 256 -6.21 17.32 6.86
C GLY A 256 -7.10 17.08 8.09
N GLU A 257 -7.13 18.02 9.03
CA GLU A 257 -7.79 17.78 10.32
C GLU A 257 -9.33 17.70 10.22
N ARG A 258 -9.96 18.67 9.56
CA ARG A 258 -11.44 18.77 9.53
C ARG A 258 -12.10 17.63 8.75
N ARG A 259 -11.59 17.27 7.57
CA ARG A 259 -12.11 16.12 6.79
C ARG A 259 -11.75 14.79 7.44
N ARG A 260 -10.63 14.69 8.18
CA ARG A 260 -10.28 13.50 8.97
C ARG A 260 -11.27 13.24 10.11
N ASN A 261 -11.68 14.29 10.82
CA ASN A 261 -12.69 14.18 11.86
C ASN A 261 -14.07 13.82 11.29
N MET A 262 -14.41 14.34 10.11
CA MET A 262 -15.65 13.97 9.40
C MET A 262 -15.63 12.53 8.88
N GLY A 263 -14.50 12.05 8.33
CA GLY A 263 -14.38 10.71 7.71
C GLY A 263 -14.72 9.52 8.62
N ILE A 264 -14.74 9.73 9.94
CA ILE A 264 -15.23 8.76 10.95
C ILE A 264 -16.71 8.38 10.70
N VAL A 265 -17.48 9.23 10.01
CA VAL A 265 -18.90 9.00 9.69
C VAL A 265 -19.15 7.64 9.02
N LEU A 266 -18.25 7.19 8.14
CA LEU A 266 -18.37 5.88 7.48
C LEU A 266 -18.28 4.74 8.51
N SER A 267 -17.29 4.78 9.40
CA SER A 267 -17.15 3.75 10.44
C SER A 267 -18.35 3.74 11.39
N LYS A 268 -18.87 4.92 11.77
CA LYS A 268 -20.10 5.04 12.58
C LYS A 268 -21.33 4.48 11.88
N ALA A 269 -21.49 4.75 10.59
CA ALA A 269 -22.61 4.23 9.80
C ALA A 269 -22.58 2.70 9.71
N LEU A 270 -21.42 2.11 9.39
CA LEU A 270 -21.27 0.65 9.34
C LEU A 270 -21.49 0.01 10.73
N ARG A 271 -20.99 0.61 11.82
CA ARG A 271 -21.25 0.13 13.19
C ARG A 271 -22.74 0.18 13.58
N ALA A 272 -23.51 1.16 13.09
CA ALA A 272 -24.95 1.22 13.33
C ALA A 272 -25.72 0.09 12.62
N ALA A 273 -25.32 -0.24 11.39
CA ALA A 273 -25.87 -1.39 10.66
C ALA A 273 -25.42 -2.75 11.26
N GLU A 274 -24.17 -2.87 11.70
CA GLU A 274 -23.70 -4.05 12.46
C GLU A 274 -24.51 -4.24 13.76
N ALA A 275 -24.80 -3.16 14.50
CA ALA A 275 -25.62 -3.24 15.71
C ALA A 275 -27.06 -3.71 15.43
N ALA A 276 -27.64 -3.35 14.27
CA ALA A 276 -28.93 -3.88 13.83
C ALA A 276 -28.86 -5.39 13.55
N TYR A 277 -27.80 -5.87 12.90
CA TYR A 277 -27.59 -7.31 12.72
C TYR A 277 -27.42 -8.03 14.06
N GLN A 278 -26.62 -7.49 14.97
CA GLN A 278 -26.42 -8.04 16.32
C GLN A 278 -27.70 -8.04 17.16
N SER A 279 -28.66 -7.14 16.92
CA SER A 279 -29.96 -7.13 17.59
C SER A 279 -31.01 -8.06 16.96
N GLY A 280 -30.64 -8.81 15.92
CA GLY A 280 -31.49 -9.83 15.28
C GLY A 280 -32.05 -9.44 13.91
N SER A 281 -31.77 -8.24 13.38
CA SER A 281 -32.17 -7.89 12.01
C SER A 281 -31.44 -8.76 11.00
N ARG A 282 -32.18 -9.26 9.99
CA ARG A 282 -31.63 -10.04 8.87
C ARG A 282 -31.95 -9.45 7.50
N LYS A 283 -32.98 -8.61 7.39
CA LYS A 283 -33.30 -7.96 6.12
C LYS A 283 -32.32 -6.82 5.85
N ARG A 284 -31.95 -6.68 4.59
CA ARG A 284 -31.10 -5.61 4.06
C ARG A 284 -31.62 -4.23 4.43
N GLU A 285 -32.93 -3.99 4.30
CA GLU A 285 -33.57 -2.70 4.60
C GLU A 285 -33.41 -2.31 6.09
N ASP A 286 -33.71 -3.24 7.00
CA ASP A 286 -33.60 -3.04 8.45
C ASP A 286 -32.15 -2.74 8.88
N ILE A 287 -31.18 -3.41 8.26
CA ILE A 287 -29.74 -3.25 8.52
C ILE A 287 -29.22 -1.93 7.92
N LEU A 288 -29.42 -1.71 6.61
CA LEU A 288 -28.83 -0.57 5.90
C LEU A 288 -29.49 0.77 6.26
N SER A 289 -30.78 0.77 6.65
CA SER A 289 -31.45 1.99 7.12
C SER A 289 -30.72 2.64 8.30
N GLN A 290 -30.14 1.87 9.22
CA GLN A 290 -29.36 2.44 10.34
C GLN A 290 -28.09 3.16 9.86
N ALA A 291 -27.37 2.59 8.90
CA ALA A 291 -26.20 3.25 8.30
C ALA A 291 -26.59 4.52 7.54
N LEU A 292 -27.67 4.47 6.76
CA LEU A 292 -28.18 5.60 5.97
C LEU A 292 -28.69 6.74 6.87
N ASN A 293 -29.35 6.42 7.98
CA ASN A 293 -29.78 7.40 8.98
C ASN A 293 -28.58 8.15 9.57
N VAL A 294 -27.50 7.45 9.97
CA VAL A 294 -26.27 8.08 10.45
C VAL A 294 -25.68 9.04 9.41
N THR A 295 -25.62 8.66 8.13
CA THR A 295 -25.10 9.55 7.09
C THR A 295 -26.01 10.74 6.82
N SER A 296 -27.34 10.56 6.87
CA SER A 296 -28.33 11.61 6.66
C SER A 296 -28.29 12.64 7.80
N ASP A 297 -28.27 12.19 9.05
CA ASP A 297 -28.19 13.04 10.24
C ASP A 297 -26.93 13.92 10.26
N VAL A 298 -25.79 13.35 9.88
CA VAL A 298 -24.53 14.12 9.81
C VAL A 298 -24.58 15.11 8.63
N THR A 299 -25.15 14.72 7.49
CA THR A 299 -25.32 15.62 6.33
C THR A 299 -26.24 16.80 6.66
N ALA A 300 -27.35 16.58 7.37
CA ALA A 300 -28.23 17.64 7.84
C ALA A 300 -27.48 18.61 8.76
N LYS A 301 -26.78 18.10 9.79
CA LYS A 301 -25.96 18.89 10.71
C LYS A 301 -24.85 19.68 10.01
N GLN A 302 -24.23 19.14 8.96
CA GLN A 302 -23.25 19.90 8.16
C GLN A 302 -23.90 20.98 7.30
N SER A 303 -25.17 20.81 6.90
CA SER A 303 -25.91 21.79 6.10
C SER A 303 -26.32 23.03 6.91
N GLU A 304 -26.47 22.89 8.23
CA GLU A 304 -26.73 23.97 9.19
C GLU A 304 -25.48 24.83 9.51
N LEU A 305 -24.28 24.31 9.26
CA LEU A 305 -23.02 24.99 9.54
C LEU A 305 -22.59 25.93 8.39
N SER A 306 -21.78 26.94 8.74
CA SER A 306 -21.17 27.82 7.74
C SER A 306 -20.15 27.08 6.86
N PRO A 307 -19.88 27.55 5.62
CA PRO A 307 -18.85 26.97 4.74
C PRO A 307 -17.45 26.92 5.37
N ALA A 308 -17.16 27.83 6.31
CA ALA A 308 -15.90 27.89 7.04
C ALA A 308 -15.82 26.89 8.21
N GLU A 309 -16.91 26.20 8.56
CA GLU A 309 -16.97 25.27 9.69
C GLU A 309 -17.32 23.84 9.28
N ARG A 310 -17.98 23.66 8.14
CA ARG A 310 -18.39 22.35 7.65
C ARG A 310 -17.29 21.61 6.86
N ALA A 311 -17.47 20.30 6.77
CA ALA A 311 -16.78 19.42 5.83
C ALA A 311 -17.80 18.45 5.24
N LEU A 312 -17.94 18.48 3.92
CA LEU A 312 -18.94 17.67 3.20
C LEU A 312 -18.36 16.33 2.75
N PHE A 313 -19.23 15.34 2.61
CA PHE A 313 -18.92 14.04 2.03
C PHE A 313 -20.07 13.55 1.16
N GLU A 314 -19.74 12.73 0.16
CA GLU A 314 -20.71 12.01 -0.66
C GLU A 314 -20.64 10.52 -0.33
N VAL A 315 -21.78 9.85 -0.19
CA VAL A 315 -21.84 8.38 -0.13
C VAL A 315 -21.74 7.85 -1.56
N ASP A 316 -20.72 7.04 -1.84
CA ASP A 316 -20.55 6.37 -3.14
C ASP A 316 -21.37 5.06 -3.16
N TYR A 317 -21.29 4.28 -2.08
CA TYR A 317 -22.26 3.23 -1.75
C TYR A 317 -22.17 2.85 -0.25
N ILE A 318 -23.23 2.22 0.25
CA ILE A 318 -23.21 1.35 1.43
C ILE A 318 -23.96 0.08 1.01
N SER A 319 -23.38 -1.08 1.25
CA SER A 319 -23.82 -2.37 0.71
C SER A 319 -23.73 -3.50 1.73
N LEU A 320 -24.72 -4.39 1.67
CA LEU A 320 -24.75 -5.68 2.35
C LEU A 320 -24.70 -6.79 1.28
N ALA A 321 -23.68 -7.65 1.34
CA ALA A 321 -23.39 -8.61 0.28
C ALA A 321 -23.01 -10.00 0.81
N ASP A 322 -23.17 -11.04 -0.01
CA ASP A 322 -22.69 -12.39 0.28
C ASP A 322 -21.15 -12.41 0.43
N PRO A 323 -20.60 -13.12 1.42
CA PRO A 323 -19.16 -13.07 1.72
C PRO A 323 -18.25 -13.77 0.69
N GLU A 324 -18.80 -14.61 -0.20
CA GLU A 324 -18.05 -15.32 -1.25
C GLU A 324 -18.27 -14.79 -2.68
N THR A 325 -19.48 -14.30 -2.98
CA THR A 325 -19.85 -13.78 -4.31
C THR A 325 -19.84 -12.26 -4.39
N LEU A 326 -19.95 -11.57 -3.25
CA LEU A 326 -20.16 -10.12 -3.14
C LEU A 326 -21.35 -9.58 -3.96
N GLU A 327 -22.29 -10.47 -4.30
CA GLU A 327 -23.59 -10.08 -4.81
C GLU A 327 -24.42 -9.51 -3.65
N GLU A 328 -25.19 -8.47 -3.93
CA GLU A 328 -26.00 -7.80 -2.93
C GLU A 328 -27.17 -8.70 -2.50
N ILE A 329 -27.33 -8.90 -1.19
CA ILE A 329 -28.34 -9.79 -0.63
C ILE A 329 -29.46 -9.00 0.06
N ASP A 330 -30.70 -9.48 -0.07
CA ASP A 330 -31.89 -8.91 0.58
C ASP A 330 -32.09 -9.44 2.01
N ILE A 331 -31.58 -10.63 2.31
CA ILE A 331 -31.66 -11.29 3.62
C ILE A 331 -30.31 -11.96 3.92
N VAL A 332 -29.79 -11.79 5.13
CA VAL A 332 -28.57 -12.47 5.60
C VAL A 332 -28.86 -13.94 5.91
N ASP A 333 -28.08 -14.84 5.31
CA ASP A 333 -27.98 -16.25 5.67
C ASP A 333 -27.20 -16.37 6.98
N GLU A 334 -27.88 -16.69 8.08
CA GLU A 334 -27.29 -16.74 9.42
C GLU A 334 -26.12 -17.73 9.53
N THR A 335 -26.07 -18.75 8.66
CA THR A 335 -25.01 -19.77 8.66
C THR A 335 -23.72 -19.29 7.97
N LYS A 336 -23.79 -18.18 7.23
CA LYS A 336 -22.66 -17.59 6.49
C LYS A 336 -22.30 -16.19 6.96
N GLY A 337 -23.25 -15.47 7.54
CA GLY A 337 -23.10 -14.04 7.79
C GLY A 337 -23.12 -13.23 6.49
N ALA A 338 -22.49 -12.05 6.49
CA ALA A 338 -22.45 -11.15 5.35
C ALA A 338 -21.26 -10.18 5.38
N VAL A 339 -20.95 -9.58 4.22
CA VAL A 339 -20.03 -8.43 4.13
C VAL A 339 -20.85 -7.14 4.13
N LEU A 340 -20.70 -6.34 5.17
CA LEU A 340 -21.18 -4.97 5.23
C LEU A 340 -20.04 -4.04 4.84
N SER A 341 -20.19 -3.29 3.75
CA SER A 341 -19.12 -2.44 3.19
C SER A 341 -19.65 -1.09 2.74
N GLY A 342 -18.77 -0.08 2.68
CA GLY A 342 -19.15 1.22 2.17
C GLY A 342 -17.97 2.08 1.75
N ALA A 343 -18.26 3.07 0.93
CA ALA A 343 -17.30 4.05 0.46
C ALA A 343 -17.90 5.46 0.48
N ILE A 344 -17.10 6.44 0.93
CA ILE A 344 -17.44 7.86 0.89
C ILE A 344 -16.36 8.66 0.19
N LYS A 345 -16.74 9.75 -0.48
CA LYS A 345 -15.82 10.77 -1.01
C LYS A 345 -15.86 11.96 -0.06
N MET A 346 -14.80 12.16 0.71
CA MET A 346 -14.62 13.42 1.45
C MET A 346 -14.36 14.53 0.43
N LEU A 347 -15.21 15.54 0.35
CA LEU A 347 -15.03 16.65 -0.58
C LEU A 347 -13.97 17.65 -0.06
N PRO A 348 -13.35 18.46 -0.94
CA PRO A 348 -12.60 19.65 -0.54
C PRO A 348 -13.44 20.57 0.37
N LEU A 349 -12.76 21.29 1.25
CA LEU A 349 -13.35 22.29 2.12
C LEU A 349 -13.76 23.53 1.30
N GLU A 350 -15.00 24.00 1.50
CA GLU A 350 -15.55 25.15 0.75
C GLU A 350 -14.95 26.50 1.18
N ALA A 351 -14.53 26.61 2.45
CA ALA A 351 -13.74 27.74 2.94
C ALA A 351 -12.73 27.28 4.00
N LEU A 352 -11.51 27.78 3.91
CA LEU A 352 -10.42 27.48 4.85
C LEU A 352 -10.42 28.47 6.01
N LYS A 353 -10.06 28.02 7.21
CA LYS A 353 -9.74 28.90 8.34
C LYS A 353 -8.26 29.32 8.29
N ASP A 354 -7.93 30.49 8.83
CA ASP A 354 -6.54 30.91 9.00
C ASP A 354 -5.76 29.89 9.83
N GLY A 355 -4.62 29.43 9.30
CA GLY A 355 -3.79 28.40 9.93
C GLY A 355 -4.37 26.98 9.91
N GLU A 356 -5.43 26.71 9.14
CA GLU A 356 -6.05 25.39 9.09
C GLU A 356 -5.09 24.30 8.58
N ARG A 357 -5.03 23.19 9.32
CA ARG A 357 -4.14 22.08 9.00
C ARG A 357 -4.71 21.21 7.87
N LEU A 358 -4.35 21.56 6.65
CA LEU A 358 -4.67 20.79 5.44
C LEU A 358 -3.88 19.48 5.36
N GLY A 359 -4.40 18.55 4.55
CA GLY A 359 -3.69 17.33 4.18
C GLY A 359 -2.66 17.56 3.08
N LEU A 360 -1.95 16.48 2.72
CA LEU A 360 -1.16 16.43 1.49
C LEU A 360 -2.05 16.80 0.28
N GLY A 361 -1.49 17.53 -0.69
CA GLY A 361 -2.27 18.03 -1.84
C GLY A 361 -3.10 19.29 -1.58
N GLU A 362 -2.91 19.95 -0.43
CA GLU A 362 -3.52 21.26 -0.10
C GLU A 362 -5.05 21.26 -0.21
N ASP A 363 -5.67 20.14 0.16
CA ASP A 363 -7.12 19.93 0.17
C ASP A 363 -7.84 19.95 -1.20
N LYS A 364 -7.11 20.13 -2.30
CA LYS A 364 -7.67 20.39 -3.65
C LYS A 364 -8.47 19.25 -4.28
N VAL A 365 -8.33 18.02 -3.77
CA VAL A 365 -8.93 16.82 -4.37
C VAL A 365 -9.84 16.07 -3.40
N PRO A 366 -10.98 15.51 -3.86
CA PRO A 366 -11.76 14.57 -3.06
C PRO A 366 -10.92 13.36 -2.64
N VAL A 367 -11.09 12.91 -1.39
CA VAL A 367 -10.40 11.74 -0.85
C VAL A 367 -11.43 10.65 -0.63
N ARG A 368 -11.32 9.56 -1.41
CA ARG A 368 -12.24 8.42 -1.31
C ARG A 368 -11.78 7.46 -0.23
N LEU A 369 -12.60 7.33 0.82
CA LEU A 369 -12.41 6.42 1.94
C LEU A 369 -13.29 5.18 1.73
N ILE A 370 -12.78 4.02 2.17
CA ILE A 370 -13.51 2.75 2.17
C ILE A 370 -13.36 2.09 3.53
N ASP A 371 -14.40 1.37 3.95
CA ASP A 371 -14.39 0.60 5.20
C ASP A 371 -15.36 -0.59 5.08
N ASN A 372 -15.21 -1.59 5.95
CA ASN A 372 -16.08 -2.75 6.02
C ASN A 372 -16.12 -3.38 7.41
N ILE A 373 -17.14 -4.20 7.61
CA ILE A 373 -17.37 -5.09 8.74
C ILE A 373 -17.79 -6.44 8.17
N ILE A 374 -17.19 -7.52 8.66
CA ILE A 374 -17.72 -8.87 8.45
C ILE A 374 -18.79 -9.08 9.51
N LEU A 375 -20.02 -9.30 9.08
CA LEU A 375 -21.10 -9.75 9.96
C LEU A 375 -20.92 -11.26 10.07
N GLU A 376 -20.39 -11.72 11.20
CA GLU A 376 -20.11 -13.14 11.43
C GLU A 376 -21.40 -13.97 11.42
N PRO A 377 -21.35 -15.27 11.06
CA PRO A 377 -22.46 -16.20 11.27
C PRO A 377 -23.00 -16.14 12.70
N SER A 378 -24.31 -16.34 12.87
CA SER A 378 -24.86 -16.58 14.20
C SER A 378 -24.53 -18.01 14.61
N GLU A 379 -23.88 -18.20 15.77
CA GLU A 379 -23.69 -19.54 16.34
C GLU A 379 -25.06 -20.16 16.61
N SER A 380 -25.30 -21.33 16.01
CA SER A 380 -26.57 -22.08 16.03
C SER A 380 -26.75 -22.97 17.24
#